data_AF-A0A3D2W089-F1
#
_entry.id   AF-A0A3D2W089-F1
#
_cell.length_a   1.000
_cell.length_b   1.000
_cell.length_c   1.000
_cell.angle_alpha   90.00
_cell.angle_beta   90.00
_cell.angle_gamma   90.00
#
_symmetry.space_group_name_H-M   'P 1'
#
loop_
_entity.id
_entity.type
_entity.pdbx_description
1 polymer ?
#
loop_
_entity_poly.entity_id
_entity_poly.type
_entity_poly.pdbx_seq_one_letter_code
_entity_poly.pdbx_strand_id
1 'polypeptide(L)'
;MTEVESRDVKLACAHMLREAGFKHLAAELEFGSLSGLAADEPFFVLCGRDRLAPTAIKAWIEAARISNVPDHKLESAHQTIEAIVGWPGERHYPD
;
A
#
# COMPACT_ATOMS: atom_id res chain seq x y z
N MET A 1 23.50 -14.61 13.65
CA MET A 1 22.77 -15.13 12.48
C MET A 1 23.64 -14.90 11.27
N THR A 2 23.86 -15.93 10.46
CA THR A 2 24.65 -15.84 9.22
C THR A 2 23.81 -15.24 8.08
N GLU A 3 24.45 -14.75 7.01
CA GLU A 3 23.73 -14.20 5.85
C GLU A 3 22.81 -15.24 5.18
N VAL A 4 23.23 -16.51 5.18
CA VAL A 4 22.45 -17.63 4.63
C VAL A 4 21.20 -17.87 5.48
N GLU A 5 21.35 -17.95 6.81
CA GLU A 5 20.21 -18.08 7.73
C GLU A 5 19.24 -16.90 7.62
N SER A 6 19.76 -15.68 7.48
CA SER A 6 18.95 -14.47 7.30
C SER A 6 18.12 -14.52 6.02
N ARG A 7 18.71 -15.02 4.93
CA ARG A 7 18.01 -15.20 3.65
C ARG A 7 16.92 -16.27 3.74
N ASP A 8 17.20 -17.40 4.40
CA ASP A 8 16.24 -18.49 4.54
C ASP A 8 15.01 -18.06 5.36
N VAL A 9 15.21 -17.28 6.42
CA VAL A 9 14.12 -16.68 7.21
C VAL A 9 13.26 -15.76 6.34
N LYS A 10 13.88 -14.87 5.54
CA LYS A 10 13.13 -13.97 4.64
C LYS A 10 12.32 -14.72 3.60
N LEU A 11 12.87 -15.79 3.02
CA LEU A 11 12.15 -16.64 2.06
C LEU A 11 10.96 -17.34 2.72
N ALA A 12 11.13 -17.83 3.95
CA ALA A 12 10.04 -18.43 4.72
C ALA A 12 8.94 -17.40 5.03
N CYS A 13 9.30 -16.19 5.44
CA CYS A 13 8.35 -15.09 5.65
C CYS A 13 7.62 -14.69 4.36
N ALA A 14 8.32 -14.58 3.24
CA ALA A 14 7.71 -14.28 1.95
C ALA A 14 6.72 -15.36 1.51
N HIS A 15 7.04 -16.63 1.76
CA HIS A 15 6.12 -17.75 1.53
C HIS A 15 4.84 -17.61 2.35
N MET A 16 4.96 -17.39 3.67
CA MET A 16 3.81 -17.20 4.57
C MET A 16 2.93 -16.02 4.14
N LEU A 17 3.54 -14.89 3.77
CA LEU A 17 2.83 -13.71 3.26
C LEU A 17 2.08 -14.01 1.97
N ARG A 18 2.69 -14.80 1.08
CA ARG A 18 2.09 -15.20 -0.19
C ARG A 18 0.88 -16.14 0.00
N GLU A 19 0.97 -17.08 0.93
CA GLU A 19 -0.15 -17.95 1.32
C GLU A 19 -1.30 -17.16 1.96
N ALA A 20 -0.99 -16.12 2.75
CA ALA A 20 -1.97 -15.22 3.34
C ALA A 20 -2.55 -14.18 2.36
N GLY A 21 -2.13 -14.19 1.08
CA GLY A 21 -2.65 -13.31 0.04
C GLY A 21 -1.92 -11.96 -0.11
N PHE A 22 -0.91 -11.67 0.72
CA PHE A 22 -0.08 -10.46 0.66
C PHE A 22 1.04 -10.57 -0.40
N LYS A 23 0.66 -10.89 -1.65
CA LYS A 23 1.60 -11.21 -2.74
C LYS A 23 2.61 -10.11 -3.03
N HIS A 24 2.20 -8.83 -2.95
CA HIS A 24 3.08 -7.70 -3.20
C HIS A 24 4.11 -7.54 -2.06
N LEU A 25 3.68 -7.66 -0.81
CA LEU A 25 4.58 -7.59 0.34
C LEU A 25 5.60 -8.73 0.35
N ALA A 26 5.19 -9.94 -0.05
CA ALA A 26 6.10 -11.06 -0.24
C ALA A 26 7.19 -10.75 -1.29
N ALA A 27 6.81 -10.12 -2.41
CA ALA A 27 7.78 -9.73 -3.44
C ALA A 27 8.74 -8.62 -2.97
N GLU A 28 8.26 -7.67 -2.17
CA GLU A 28 9.10 -6.63 -1.57
C GLU A 28 10.16 -7.20 -0.63
N LEU A 29 9.84 -8.28 0.10
CA LEU A 29 10.77 -8.97 1.00
C LEU A 29 11.83 -9.79 0.25
N GLU A 30 11.49 -10.36 -0.90
CA GLU A 30 12.41 -11.16 -1.72
C GLU A 30 13.31 -10.31 -2.62
N PHE A 31 12.75 -9.27 -3.25
CA PHE A 31 13.39 -8.55 -4.36
C PHE A 31 13.27 -7.03 -4.28
N GLY A 32 12.43 -6.50 -3.40
CA GLY A 32 12.14 -5.08 -3.32
C GLY A 32 12.84 -4.38 -2.17
N SER A 33 12.20 -3.33 -1.69
CA SER A 33 12.73 -2.42 -0.66
C SER A 33 12.98 -3.10 0.69
N LEU A 34 12.25 -4.18 1.00
CA LEU A 34 12.36 -4.91 2.27
C LEU A 34 13.45 -6.01 2.24
N SER A 35 14.03 -6.30 1.07
CA SER A 35 15.10 -7.30 0.93
C SER A 35 16.36 -6.97 1.75
N GLY A 36 16.57 -5.68 2.07
CA GLY A 36 17.69 -5.18 2.87
C GLY A 36 17.53 -5.32 4.38
N LEU A 37 16.34 -5.64 4.89
CA LEU A 37 16.09 -5.74 6.34
C LEU A 37 16.94 -6.83 6.99
N ALA A 38 17.40 -6.66 8.23
CA ALA A 38 17.93 -7.81 8.96
C ALA A 38 16.80 -8.79 9.29
N ALA A 39 17.09 -10.09 9.46
CA ALA A 39 16.02 -11.07 9.71
C ALA A 39 15.35 -10.93 11.10
N ASP A 40 15.96 -10.17 12.00
CA ASP A 40 15.45 -9.78 13.31
C ASP A 40 14.94 -8.33 13.35
N GLU A 41 14.95 -7.63 12.22
CA GLU A 41 14.53 -6.23 12.13
C GLU A 41 13.00 -6.13 11.99
N PRO A 42 12.30 -5.44 12.90
CA PRO A 42 10.86 -5.25 12.79
C PRO A 42 10.53 -4.23 11.70
N PHE A 43 9.45 -4.48 10.95
CA PHE A 43 8.87 -3.51 10.01
C PHE A 43 7.35 -3.42 10.21
N PHE A 44 6.77 -2.29 9.81
CA PHE A 44 5.34 -2.01 9.98
C PHE A 44 4.67 -1.83 8.61
N VAL A 45 3.50 -2.43 8.43
CA VAL A 45 2.68 -2.29 7.21
C VAL A 45 1.44 -1.48 7.56
N LEU A 46 1.29 -0.32 6.92
CA LEU A 46 0.09 0.51 7.07
C LEU A 46 -0.96 0.08 6.04
N CYS A 47 -2.05 -0.52 6.50
CA CYS A 47 -3.12 -0.97 5.62
C CYS A 47 -4.21 0.11 5.43
N GLY A 48 -4.18 0.80 4.30
CA GLY A 48 -5.16 1.84 3.99
C GLY A 48 -6.28 1.34 3.07
N ARG A 49 -7.49 1.13 3.59
CA ARG A 49 -8.72 1.39 2.81
C ARG A 49 -9.49 2.50 3.49
N ASP A 50 -9.21 3.74 3.09
CA ASP A 50 -9.95 4.88 3.61
C ASP A 50 -11.33 4.96 2.94
N ARG A 51 -12.40 4.66 3.70
CA ARG A 51 -13.79 4.73 3.20
C ARG A 51 -14.29 6.18 3.06
N LEU A 52 -13.64 7.14 3.69
CA LEU A 52 -14.05 8.54 3.73
C LEU A 52 -13.26 9.40 2.73
N ALA A 53 -12.00 9.05 2.45
CA ALA A 53 -11.17 9.77 1.50
C ALA A 53 -11.81 9.93 0.10
N PRO A 54 -12.42 8.89 -0.52
CA PRO A 54 -13.08 9.06 -1.82
C PRO A 54 -14.17 10.14 -1.80
N THR A 55 -14.97 10.19 -0.74
CA THR A 55 -16.05 11.18 -0.58
C THR A 55 -15.50 12.58 -0.35
N ALA A 56 -14.47 12.72 0.48
CA ALA A 56 -13.82 14.00 0.75
C ALA A 56 -13.13 14.56 -0.50
N ILE A 57 -12.45 13.72 -1.28
CA ILE A 57 -11.80 14.13 -2.54
C ILE A 57 -12.84 14.56 -3.57
N LYS A 58 -13.98 13.86 -3.70
CA LYS A 58 -15.09 14.29 -4.56
C LYS A 58 -15.63 15.67 -4.19
N ALA A 59 -15.85 15.92 -2.90
CA ALA A 59 -16.30 17.24 -2.43
C ALA A 59 -15.27 18.34 -2.74
N TRP A 60 -13.99 18.04 -2.61
CA TRP A 60 -12.91 18.96 -2.98
C TRP A 60 -12.88 19.25 -4.49
N ILE A 61 -13.06 18.23 -5.35
CA ILE A 61 -13.09 18.40 -6.82
C ILE A 61 -14.21 19.37 -7.22
N GLU A 62 -15.40 19.24 -6.65
CA GLU A 62 -16.53 20.13 -6.94
C GLU A 62 -16.24 21.58 -6.51
N ALA A 63 -15.63 21.79 -5.35
CA ALA A 63 -15.20 23.12 -4.91
C ALA A 63 -14.07 23.69 -5.79
N ALA A 64 -13.14 22.84 -6.25
CA ALA A 64 -12.00 23.22 -7.08
C ALA A 64 -12.43 23.60 -8.51
N ARG A 65 -13.47 22.95 -9.06
CA ARG A 65 -14.10 23.32 -10.35
C ARG A 65 -14.65 24.74 -10.32
N ILE A 66 -15.37 25.10 -9.25
CA ILE A 66 -15.91 26.45 -9.07
C ILE A 66 -14.78 27.49 -8.99
N SER A 67 -13.61 27.08 -8.50
CA SER A 67 -12.43 27.92 -8.31
C SER A 67 -11.49 27.99 -9.53
N ASN A 68 -11.88 27.47 -10.71
CA ASN A 68 -11.05 27.42 -11.92
C ASN A 68 -9.67 26.76 -11.71
N VAL A 69 -9.61 25.72 -10.87
CA VAL A 69 -8.39 24.93 -10.73
C VAL A 69 -8.06 24.23 -12.06
N PRO A 70 -6.79 24.17 -12.49
CA PRO A 70 -6.41 23.52 -13.75
C PRO A 70 -6.85 22.05 -13.84
N ASP A 71 -7.37 21.66 -15.01
CA ASP A 71 -7.98 20.34 -15.24
C ASP A 71 -7.07 19.17 -14.90
N HIS A 72 -5.77 19.26 -15.18
CA HIS A 72 -4.81 18.19 -14.88
C HIS A 72 -4.73 17.85 -13.38
N LYS A 73 -5.02 18.82 -12.48
CA LYS A 73 -5.08 18.56 -11.04
C LYS A 73 -6.37 17.86 -10.64
N LEU A 74 -7.47 18.16 -11.33
CA LEU A 74 -8.77 17.49 -11.11
C LEU A 74 -8.73 16.05 -11.63
N GLU A 75 -8.05 15.82 -12.76
CA GLU A 75 -7.88 14.50 -13.36
C GLU A 75 -7.02 13.58 -12.47
N SER A 76 -5.92 14.11 -11.91
CA SER A 76 -5.11 13.39 -10.93
C SER A 76 -5.89 13.00 -9.66
N ALA A 77 -6.77 13.88 -9.18
CA ALA A 77 -7.65 13.60 -8.05
C ALA A 77 -8.69 12.51 -8.37
N HIS A 78 -9.22 12.47 -9.60
CA HIS A 78 -10.11 11.39 -10.06
C HIS A 78 -9.39 10.04 -10.12
N GLN A 79 -8.18 9.98 -10.68
CA GLN A 79 -7.37 8.76 -10.72
C GLN A 79 -7.08 8.22 -9.31
N THR A 80 -6.87 9.11 -8.35
CA THR A 80 -6.67 8.75 -6.94
C THR A 80 -7.92 8.09 -6.34
N ILE A 81 -9.12 8.61 -6.64
CA ILE A 81 -10.38 7.99 -6.23
C ILE A 81 -10.51 6.58 -6.83
N GLU A 82 -10.23 6.43 -8.13
CA GLU A 82 -10.32 5.14 -8.82
C GLU A 82 -9.35 4.11 -8.21
N ALA A 83 -8.13 4.51 -7.88
CA ALA A 83 -7.16 3.67 -7.21
C ALA A 83 -7.63 3.23 -5.81
N ILE A 84 -8.20 4.15 -5.01
CA ILE A 84 -8.71 3.85 -3.67
C ILE A 84 -9.95 2.92 -3.73
N VAL A 85 -10.85 3.15 -4.70
CA VAL A 85 -12.09 2.38 -4.85
C VAL A 85 -11.83 1.00 -5.46
N GLY A 86 -10.93 0.93 -6.43
CA GLY A 86 -10.52 -0.31 -7.09
C GLY A 86 -9.60 -1.19 -6.25
N TRP A 87 -9.14 -0.70 -5.09
CA TRP A 87 -8.34 -1.47 -4.17
C TRP A 87 -9.13 -2.69 -3.63
N PRO A 88 -8.69 -3.93 -3.88
CA PRO A 88 -9.44 -5.14 -3.55
C PRO A 88 -9.30 -5.55 -2.07
N GLY A 89 -8.39 -4.94 -1.31
CA GLY A 89 -8.14 -5.28 0.09
C GLY A 89 -9.17 -4.70 1.06
N GLU A 90 -9.42 -5.39 2.17
CA GLU A 90 -10.21 -4.82 3.28
C GLU A 90 -9.45 -3.71 4.01
N ARG A 91 -10.21 -2.86 4.70
CA ARG A 91 -9.65 -1.86 5.62
C ARG A 91 -9.06 -2.60 6.81
N HIS A 92 -7.75 -2.78 6.84
CA HIS A 92 -7.08 -3.34 8.01
C HIS A 92 -6.58 -2.18 8.87
N TYR A 93 -7.26 -1.94 9.99
CA TYR A 93 -6.65 -1.21 11.09
C TYR A 93 -5.78 -2.21 11.84
N PRO A 94 -4.51 -1.90 12.13
CA PRO A 94 -3.77 -2.70 13.08
C PRO A 94 -4.46 -2.57 14.46
N ASP A 95 -4.72 -3.70 15.10
CA ASP A 95 -5.20 -3.78 16.50
C ASP A 95 -4.19 -3.15 17.48
#